data_AF-A0A941I9E6-F1
#
_entry.id   AF-A0A941I9E6-F1
#
_cell.length_a   1.000
_cell.length_b   1.000
_cell.length_c   1.000
_cell.angle_alpha   90.00
_cell.angle_beta   90.00
_cell.angle_gamma   90.00
#
_symmetry.space_group_name_H-M   'P 1'
#
loop_
_entity.id
_entity.type
_entity.pdbx_description
1 polymer ?
#
loop_
_entity_poly.entity_id
_entity_poly.type
_entity_poly.pdbx_seq_one_letter_code
_entity_poly.pdbx_strand_id
1 'polypeptide(L)'
;IVLPGQGAMPDCMQSLRDSGVQGAVLEASRSKPLFGVCVGEQMLFDLSEEGNTPGLGLLPGKVVRFQLDGRLQADGSRFKVPQMGWNRVAQAQSHALWQG
;
A
#
# COMPACT_ATOMS: atom_id res chain seq x y z
N ILE A 1 -1.77 15.63 -1.29
CA ILE A 1 -0.43 15.18 -0.84
C ILE A 1 -0.19 13.83 -1.45
N VAL A 2 1.01 13.58 -1.97
CA VAL A 2 1.40 12.27 -2.48
C VAL A 2 2.40 11.66 -1.52
N LEU A 3 2.14 10.42 -1.09
CA LEU A 3 3.03 9.62 -0.24
C LEU A 3 3.54 8.44 -1.07
N PRO A 4 4.70 8.55 -1.74
CA PRO A 4 5.30 7.43 -2.44
C PRO A 4 6.07 6.53 -1.48
N GLY A 5 6.28 5.27 -1.86
CA GLY A 5 7.20 4.38 -1.15
C GLY A 5 7.58 3.16 -1.96
N GLN A 6 8.83 2.72 -1.84
CA GLN A 6 9.36 1.48 -2.40
C GLN A 6 10.34 0.88 -1.39
N GLY A 7 10.34 -0.45 -1.28
CA GLY A 7 11.22 -1.19 -0.38
C GLY A 7 10.40 -1.99 0.62
N ALA A 8 11.01 -2.33 1.75
CA ALA A 8 10.33 -3.02 2.83
C ALA A 8 9.57 -2.03 3.72
N MET A 9 8.36 -2.41 4.15
CA MET A 9 7.51 -1.63 5.04
C MET A 9 8.22 -1.14 6.32
N PRO A 10 9.03 -1.94 7.05
CA PRO A 10 9.76 -1.46 8.22
C PRO A 10 10.67 -0.27 7.91
N ASP A 11 11.44 -0.37 6.82
CA ASP A 11 12.42 0.64 6.43
C ASP A 11 11.72 1.93 6.00
N CYS A 12 10.65 1.81 5.22
CA CYS A 12 9.91 2.98 4.77
C CYS A 12 9.19 3.69 5.93
N MET A 13 8.59 2.96 6.88
CA MET A 13 7.99 3.55 8.08
C MET A 13 9.03 4.17 9.01
N GLN A 14 10.21 3.57 9.14
CA GLN A 14 11.33 4.13 9.89
C GLN A 14 11.82 5.44 9.25
N SER A 15 12.02 5.45 7.94
CA SER A 15 12.41 6.65 7.19
C SER A 15 11.38 7.79 7.33
N LEU A 16 10.08 7.46 7.30
CA LEU A 16 9.01 8.44 7.51
C LEU A 16 9.06 9.07 8.92
N ARG A 17 9.37 8.28 9.93
CA ARG A 17 9.59 8.76 11.31
C ARG A 17 10.84 9.63 11.41
N ASP A 18 11.97 9.14 10.92
CA ASP A 18 13.28 9.77 11.09
C ASP A 18 13.41 11.08 10.31
N SER A 19 12.69 11.21 9.18
CA SER A 19 12.60 12.48 8.45
C SER A 19 11.78 13.55 9.18
N GLY A 20 11.06 13.20 10.24
CA GLY A 20 10.22 14.11 11.02
C GLY A 20 8.90 14.50 10.32
N VAL A 21 8.62 13.97 9.13
CA VAL A 21 7.46 14.39 8.32
C VAL A 21 6.18 13.63 8.65
N GLN A 22 6.25 12.53 9.41
CA GLN A 22 5.06 11.73 9.77
C GLN A 22 3.93 12.58 10.36
N GLY A 23 4.25 13.48 11.30
CA GLY A 23 3.25 14.36 11.92
C GLY A 23 2.56 15.29 10.92
N ALA A 24 3.33 15.85 9.98
CA ALA A 24 2.80 16.72 8.93
C ALA A 24 1.90 15.96 7.94
N VAL A 25 2.24 14.71 7.61
CA VAL A 25 1.40 13.83 6.79
C VAL A 25 0.07 13.55 7.49
N LEU A 26 0.11 13.17 8.77
CA LEU A 26 -1.09 12.89 9.56
C LEU A 26 -1.98 14.13 9.67
N GLU A 27 -1.42 15.29 9.99
CA GLU A 27 -2.20 16.52 10.12
C GLU A 27 -2.86 16.90 8.79
N ALA A 28 -2.10 16.85 7.69
CA ALA A 28 -2.64 17.25 6.42
C ALA A 28 -3.66 16.26 5.85
N SER A 29 -3.60 14.97 6.22
CA SER A 29 -4.61 13.97 5.84
C SER A 29 -6.02 14.31 6.35
N ARG A 30 -6.13 15.13 7.40
CA ARG A 30 -7.43 15.54 7.99
C ARG A 30 -8.21 16.51 7.12
N SER A 31 -7.53 17.24 6.23
CA SER A 31 -8.13 18.36 5.49
C SER A 31 -7.75 18.41 4.01
N LYS A 32 -6.77 17.61 3.57
CA LYS A 32 -6.29 17.59 2.19
C LYS A 32 -6.33 16.17 1.64
N PRO A 33 -6.71 15.97 0.36
CA PRO A 33 -6.61 14.67 -0.28
C PRO A 33 -5.19 14.10 -0.16
N LEU A 34 -5.08 12.86 0.29
CA LEU A 34 -3.84 12.09 0.41
C LEU A 34 -3.89 10.92 -0.57
N PHE A 35 -2.81 10.74 -1.33
CA PHE A 35 -2.68 9.66 -2.32
C PHE A 35 -1.39 8.88 -2.05
N GLY A 36 -1.55 7.64 -1.59
CA GLY A 36 -0.44 6.71 -1.37
C GLY A 36 -0.11 5.94 -2.64
N VAL A 37 1.19 5.72 -2.92
CA VAL A 37 1.65 4.95 -4.08
C VAL A 37 2.57 3.82 -3.62
N CYS A 38 2.25 2.58 -4.05
CA CYS A 38 3.00 1.38 -3.71
C CYS A 38 3.10 1.19 -2.18
N VAL A 39 4.29 1.22 -1.58
CA VAL A 39 4.41 1.08 -0.12
C VAL A 39 3.74 2.25 0.61
N GLY A 40 3.70 3.44 0.01
CA GLY A 40 3.00 4.58 0.59
C GLY A 40 1.47 4.38 0.69
N GLU A 41 0.87 3.55 -0.15
CA GLU A 41 -0.52 3.09 0.02
C GLU A 41 -0.62 2.14 1.21
N GLN A 42 0.30 1.17 1.28
CA GLN A 42 0.34 0.17 2.35
C GLN A 42 0.49 0.81 3.74
N MET A 43 1.27 1.90 3.83
CA MET A 43 1.43 2.69 5.05
C MET A 43 0.13 3.26 5.60
N LEU A 44 -0.91 3.45 4.79
CA LEU A 44 -2.15 4.06 5.25
C LEU A 44 -2.94 3.12 6.17
N PHE A 45 -2.70 1.81 6.09
CA PHE A 45 -3.37 0.79 6.89
C PHE A 45 -2.85 0.72 8.34
N ASP A 46 -3.50 -0.09 9.19
CA ASP A 46 -3.08 -0.29 10.58
C ASP A 46 -1.77 -1.05 10.70
N LEU A 47 -1.58 -2.10 9.89
CA LEU A 47 -0.50 -3.06 10.04
C LEU A 47 -0.10 -3.70 8.70
N SER A 48 1.18 -4.01 8.54
CA SER A 48 1.67 -4.90 7.48
C SER A 48 2.24 -6.18 8.06
N GLU A 49 1.98 -7.31 7.41
CA GLU A 49 2.68 -8.58 7.70
C GLU A 49 4.18 -8.48 7.47
N GLU A 50 4.61 -7.62 6.56
CA GLU A 50 6.03 -7.41 6.31
C GLU A 50 6.70 -6.75 7.53
N GLY A 51 7.46 -7.56 8.26
CA GLY A 51 8.11 -7.18 9.51
C GLY A 51 7.16 -6.90 10.67
N ASN A 52 5.89 -7.30 10.58
CA ASN A 52 4.85 -7.00 11.57
C ASN A 52 4.80 -5.49 11.92
N THR A 53 4.84 -4.65 10.89
CA THR A 53 5.09 -3.22 11.01
C THR A 53 3.80 -2.43 11.16
N PRO A 54 3.62 -1.63 12.24
CA PRO A 54 2.51 -0.69 12.34
C PRO A 54 2.57 0.37 11.23
N GLY A 55 1.43 0.62 10.59
CA GLY A 55 1.26 1.72 9.63
C GLY A 55 0.82 3.01 10.31
N LEU A 56 0.19 3.89 9.53
CA LEU A 56 -0.33 5.18 9.98
C LEU A 56 -1.73 5.09 10.59
N GLY A 57 -2.45 3.97 10.40
CA GLY A 57 -3.78 3.76 10.96
C GLY A 57 -4.84 4.74 10.44
N LEU A 58 -4.68 5.20 9.20
CA LEU A 58 -5.66 6.09 8.53
C LEU A 58 -6.79 5.27 7.87
N LEU A 59 -6.50 4.03 7.52
CA LEU A 59 -7.44 3.06 6.98
C LEU A 59 -7.41 1.79 7.86
N PRO A 60 -8.58 1.26 8.25
CA PRO A 60 -8.61 0.02 9.01
C PRO A 60 -8.15 -1.15 8.13
N GLY A 61 -7.32 -2.03 8.67
CA GLY A 61 -6.96 -3.29 8.03
C GLY A 61 -5.47 -3.65 8.04
N LYS A 62 -5.17 -4.81 7.46
CA LYS A 62 -3.83 -5.40 7.42
C LYS A 62 -3.39 -5.67 5.98
N VAL A 63 -2.19 -5.22 5.62
CA VAL A 63 -1.53 -5.58 4.38
C VAL A 63 -0.91 -6.97 4.54
N VAL A 64 -1.34 -7.92 3.72
CA VAL A 64 -0.98 -9.34 3.86
C VAL A 64 -0.24 -9.87 2.64
N ARG A 65 0.67 -10.83 2.87
CA ARG A 65 1.35 -11.53 1.77
C ARG A 65 0.37 -12.43 1.04
N PHE A 66 0.42 -12.43 -0.30
CA PHE A 66 -0.31 -13.42 -1.09
C PHE A 66 0.10 -14.85 -0.72
N GLN A 67 -0.89 -15.65 -0.28
CA GLN A 67 -0.74 -17.07 0.05
C GLN A 67 -1.08 -17.94 -1.18
N LEU A 68 -0.25 -17.84 -2.22
CA LEU A 68 -0.48 -18.49 -3.51
C LEU A 68 0.56 -19.56 -3.89
N ASP A 69 1.47 -19.88 -2.97
CA ASP A 69 2.51 -20.87 -3.20
C ASP A 69 1.90 -22.24 -3.58
N GLY A 70 2.40 -22.83 -4.66
CA GLY A 70 1.90 -24.11 -5.20
C GLY A 70 0.58 -24.04 -5.98
N ARG A 71 -0.11 -22.89 -6.02
CA ARG A 71 -1.37 -22.72 -6.76
C ARG A 71 -1.12 -22.51 -8.27
N LEU A 72 -2.04 -23.02 -9.09
CA LEU A 72 -1.99 -22.88 -10.55
C LEU A 72 -3.02 -21.86 -11.06
N GLN A 73 -2.65 -21.18 -12.14
CA GLN A 73 -3.51 -20.33 -12.95
C GLN A 73 -4.32 -21.17 -13.93
N ALA A 74 -5.31 -20.55 -14.59
CA ALA A 74 -6.18 -21.24 -15.56
C ALA A 74 -5.41 -21.80 -16.78
N ASP A 75 -4.27 -21.20 -17.13
CA ASP A 75 -3.38 -21.65 -18.21
C ASP A 75 -2.38 -22.74 -17.77
N GLY A 76 -2.48 -23.23 -16.52
CA GLY A 76 -1.60 -24.25 -15.96
C GLY A 76 -0.27 -23.72 -15.41
N SER A 77 0.03 -22.43 -15.53
CA SER A 77 1.23 -21.82 -14.94
C SER A 77 1.08 -21.61 -13.43
N ARG A 78 2.21 -21.51 -12.70
CA ARG A 78 2.19 -21.25 -11.25
C ARG A 78 2.00 -19.77 -10.95
N PHE A 79 1.21 -19.44 -9.91
CA PHE A 79 1.23 -18.09 -9.35
C PHE A 79 2.61 -17.76 -8.78
N LYS A 80 3.10 -16.56 -9.07
CA LYS A 80 4.37 -16.02 -8.54
C LYS A 80 4.09 -14.97 -7.48
N VAL A 81 4.87 -14.99 -6.41
CA VAL A 81 4.87 -13.95 -5.36
C VAL A 81 6.30 -13.41 -5.25
N PRO A 82 6.53 -12.09 -5.43
CA PRO A 82 5.53 -11.03 -5.65
C PRO A 82 4.83 -11.14 -7.01
N GLN A 83 3.66 -10.50 -7.12
CA GLN A 83 3.00 -10.34 -8.41
C GLN A 83 3.84 -9.39 -9.26
N MET A 84 4.34 -9.89 -10.40
CA MET A 84 5.12 -9.11 -11.36
C MET A 84 4.44 -9.18 -12.72
N GLY A 85 4.00 -8.03 -13.24
CA GLY A 85 3.34 -7.94 -14.55
C GLY A 85 2.22 -6.92 -14.57
N TRP A 86 1.35 -7.04 -15.56
CA TRP A 86 0.21 -6.16 -15.77
C TRP A 86 -1.07 -6.82 -15.26
N ASN A 87 -1.86 -6.07 -14.50
CA ASN A 87 -3.18 -6.50 -14.05
C ASN A 87 -4.24 -5.47 -14.48
N ARG A 88 -5.52 -5.83 -14.41
CA ARG A 88 -6.63 -4.95 -14.77
C ARG A 88 -7.36 -4.50 -13.52
N VAL A 89 -7.60 -3.20 -13.45
CA VAL A 89 -8.46 -2.59 -12.45
C VAL A 89 -9.89 -2.54 -12.99
N ALA A 90 -10.86 -2.81 -12.13
CA ALA A 90 -12.28 -2.64 -12.45
C ALA A 90 -12.82 -1.46 -11.65
N GLN A 91 -13.39 -0.47 -12.35
CA GLN A 91 -14.03 0.66 -11.69
C GLN A 91 -15.35 0.22 -11.06
N ALA A 92 -15.40 0.15 -9.73
CA ALA A 92 -16.61 -0.24 -8.99
C ALA A 92 -17.53 0.95 -8.67
N GLN A 93 -17.01 2.18 -8.68
CA GLN A 93 -17.76 3.39 -8.34
C GLN A 93 -17.17 4.63 -9.03
N SER A 94 -17.96 5.72 -9.09
CA SER A 94 -17.45 7.02 -9.53
C SER A 94 -16.38 7.51 -8.55
N HIS A 95 -15.22 7.91 -9.06
CA HIS A 95 -14.10 8.37 -8.25
C HIS A 95 -13.26 9.39 -9.03
N ALA A 96 -12.74 10.41 -8.34
CA ALA A 96 -11.99 11.51 -8.97
C ALA A 96 -10.74 11.04 -9.74
N LEU A 97 -10.11 9.94 -9.33
CA LEU A 97 -8.96 9.34 -10.05
C LEU A 97 -9.27 8.90 -11.49
N TRP A 98 -10.56 8.79 -11.87
CA TRP A 98 -10.97 8.42 -13.22
C TRP A 98 -11.27 9.64 -14.11
N GLN A 99 -11.09 10.86 -13.61
CA GLN A 99 -11.52 12.09 -14.29
C GLN A 99 -10.41 12.82 -15.06
N GLY A 100 -9.18 12.26 -15.10
CA GLY A 100 -8.05 12.82 -15.85
C GLY A 100 -7.31 13.90 -15.07
#